data_AF-A0A3D8MVL9-F1
#
_entry.id   AF-A0A3D8MVL9-F1
#
_cell.length_a   1.000
_cell.length_b   1.000
_cell.length_c   1.000
_cell.angle_alpha   90.00
_cell.angle_beta   90.00
_cell.angle_gamma   90.00
#
_symmetry.space_group_name_H-M   'P 1'
#
loop_
_entity.id
_entity.type
_entity.pdbx_description
1 polymer ?
#
loop_
_entity_poly.entity_id
_entity_poly.type
_entity_poly.pdbx_seq_one_letter_code
_entity_poly.pdbx_strand_id
1 'polypeptide(L)'
;MSHLPPGQLGFIEQVQYFFTALSGRTYIPSPKDLAYLLPLKEQGAPAAAVCRGIEEAFRAYGEADRPRSVRQCWPFIEAELERLAESGMHLAPEAGEGSGSGQGAEVSSSPPPASSSQSRGESGDPELLRETLDAIEEAGRASAEERWREAYRQGWRRARELSQERGDFGFEELEAADRALIEAYWEALKAAEREELEAAIAAQLAGELRDMSPRARREHQLARRRKALIERYGLVDLLRLIGW
;
A
#
# COMPACT_ATOMS: atom_id res chain seq x y z
N MET A 1 16.16 -6.29 -4.97
CA MET A 1 16.11 -4.97 -4.30
C MET A 1 14.78 -4.90 -3.57
N SER A 2 14.73 -4.55 -2.28
CA SER A 2 13.48 -4.53 -1.52
C SER A 2 12.62 -3.36 -1.97
N HIS A 3 11.59 -3.62 -2.79
CA HIS A 3 10.59 -2.66 -3.25
C HIS A 3 9.41 -2.49 -2.27
N LEU A 4 9.58 -2.87 -1.00
CA LEU A 4 8.52 -2.74 0.01
C LEU A 4 8.80 -1.51 0.86
N PRO A 5 7.82 -0.59 1.07
CA PRO A 5 7.98 0.50 2.02
C PRO A 5 8.05 -0.10 3.44
N PRO A 6 9.22 -0.07 4.12
CA PRO A 6 9.35 -0.65 5.44
C PRO A 6 8.45 0.10 6.43
N GLY A 7 7.62 -0.62 7.18
CA GLY A 7 6.80 -0.09 8.28
C GLY A 7 5.45 0.54 7.90
N GLN A 8 5.03 0.51 6.63
CA GLN A 8 3.75 1.10 6.22
C GLN A 8 2.61 0.10 6.01
N LEU A 9 2.94 -1.15 5.68
CA LEU A 9 1.98 -2.21 5.41
C LEU A 9 2.13 -3.31 6.47
N GLY A 10 1.02 -3.92 6.89
CA GLY A 10 1.07 -5.10 7.75
C GLY A 10 1.67 -6.30 7.01
N PHE A 11 2.02 -7.36 7.75
CA PHE A 11 2.67 -8.56 7.20
C PHE A 11 1.90 -9.17 6.02
N ILE A 12 0.57 -9.25 6.13
CA ILE A 12 -0.27 -9.86 5.09
C ILE A 12 -0.35 -8.97 3.86
N GLU A 13 -0.48 -7.66 4.08
CA GLU A 13 -0.55 -6.65 3.03
C GLU A 13 0.76 -6.58 2.23
N GLN A 14 1.92 -6.69 2.90
CA GLN A 14 3.22 -6.78 2.24
C GLN A 14 3.31 -8.02 1.34
N VAL A 15 2.93 -9.19 1.84
CA VAL A 15 2.95 -10.44 1.08
C VAL A 15 1.97 -10.37 -0.11
N GLN A 16 0.76 -9.85 0.10
CA GLN A 16 -0.24 -9.70 -0.95
C GLN A 16 0.23 -8.76 -2.05
N TYR A 17 0.74 -7.58 -1.67
CA TYR A 17 1.28 -6.60 -2.61
C TYR A 17 2.42 -7.22 -3.43
N PHE A 18 3.35 -7.88 -2.76
CA PHE A 18 4.51 -8.50 -3.40
C PHE A 18 4.12 -9.61 -4.40
N PHE A 19 3.18 -10.48 -4.02
CA PHE A 19 2.68 -11.52 -4.90
C PHE A 19 1.94 -10.94 -6.12
N THR A 20 1.15 -9.88 -5.92
CA THR A 20 0.47 -9.15 -7.01
C THR A 20 1.49 -8.60 -8.01
N ALA A 21 2.54 -7.95 -7.49
CA ALA A 21 3.61 -7.38 -8.31
C ALA A 21 4.35 -8.45 -9.14
N LEU A 22 4.69 -9.60 -8.54
CA LEU A 22 5.38 -10.68 -9.25
C LEU A 22 4.49 -11.41 -10.27
N SER A 23 3.23 -11.63 -9.93
CA SER A 23 2.31 -12.36 -10.80
C SER A 23 1.80 -11.50 -11.98
N GLY A 24 1.86 -10.17 -11.88
CA GLY A 24 1.27 -9.25 -12.83
C GLY A 24 -0.26 -9.30 -12.86
N ARG A 25 -0.88 -9.84 -11.79
CA ARG A 25 -2.32 -10.02 -11.66
C ARG A 25 -2.75 -9.68 -10.24
N THR A 26 -3.93 -9.11 -10.10
CA THR A 26 -4.54 -8.86 -8.79
C THR A 26 -4.61 -10.17 -8.00
N TYR A 27 -3.89 -10.22 -6.87
CA TYR A 27 -3.91 -11.35 -5.97
C TYR A 27 -4.60 -10.97 -4.66
N ILE A 28 -5.53 -11.83 -4.24
CA ILE A 28 -6.19 -11.77 -2.95
C ILE A 28 -5.91 -13.10 -2.24
N PRO A 29 -5.33 -13.10 -1.03
CA PRO A 29 -5.04 -14.33 -0.31
C PRO A 29 -6.30 -15.17 -0.10
N SER A 30 -6.26 -16.43 -0.54
CA SER A 30 -7.35 -17.36 -0.24
C SER A 30 -7.34 -17.73 1.25
N PRO A 31 -8.43 -18.31 1.80
CA PRO A 31 -8.43 -18.83 3.17
C PRO A 31 -7.28 -19.82 3.46
N LYS A 32 -6.84 -20.59 2.45
CA LYS A 32 -5.71 -21.51 2.58
C LYS A 32 -4.36 -20.78 2.66
N ASP A 33 -4.21 -19.69 1.92
CA ASP A 33 -2.99 -18.87 1.98
C ASP A 33 -2.91 -18.13 3.32
N LEU A 34 -4.04 -17.61 3.82
CA LEU A 34 -4.11 -16.99 5.15
C LEU A 34 -3.82 -17.99 6.28
N ALA A 35 -4.38 -19.21 6.21
CA ALA A 35 -4.09 -20.26 7.17
C ALA A 35 -2.60 -20.66 7.21
N TYR A 36 -1.86 -20.42 6.13
CA TYR A 36 -0.42 -20.61 6.08
C TYR A 36 0.36 -19.38 6.56
N LEU A 37 -0.06 -18.17 6.19
CA LEU A 37 0.65 -16.92 6.49
C LEU A 37 0.46 -16.44 7.94
N LEU A 38 -0.70 -16.66 8.55
CA LEU A 38 -0.98 -16.19 9.91
C LEU A 38 -0.07 -16.86 10.96
N PRO A 39 0.14 -18.19 10.96
CA PRO A 39 1.10 -18.81 11.88
C PRO A 39 2.52 -18.28 11.73
N LEU A 40 2.97 -18.01 10.49
CA LEU A 40 4.29 -17.44 10.24
C LEU A 40 4.41 -16.03 10.84
N LYS A 41 3.37 -15.20 10.68
CA LYS A 41 3.29 -13.88 11.30
C LYS A 41 3.36 -13.98 12.83
N GLU A 42 2.59 -14.88 13.44
CA GLU A 42 2.57 -15.10 14.89
C GLU A 42 3.92 -15.58 15.44
N GLN A 43 4.66 -16.35 14.64
CA GLN A 43 6.03 -16.78 14.95
C GLN A 43 7.09 -15.68 14.73
N GLY A 44 6.67 -14.48 14.33
CA GLY A 44 7.58 -13.36 14.08
C GLY A 44 8.40 -13.51 12.80
N ALA A 45 7.95 -14.33 11.84
CA ALA A 45 8.61 -14.45 10.55
C ALA A 45 8.66 -13.06 9.88
N PRO A 46 9.83 -12.63 9.36
CA PRO A 46 9.91 -11.37 8.67
C PRO A 46 9.23 -11.47 7.31
N ALA A 47 8.33 -10.53 7.00
CA ALA A 47 7.64 -10.48 5.71
C ALA A 47 8.62 -10.49 4.52
N ALA A 48 9.81 -9.90 4.71
CA ALA A 48 10.89 -9.91 3.73
C ALA A 48 11.37 -11.33 3.37
N ALA A 49 11.50 -12.24 4.35
CA ALA A 49 11.90 -13.62 4.08
C ALA A 49 10.79 -14.37 3.32
N VAL A 50 9.53 -14.16 3.71
CA VAL A 50 8.38 -14.74 2.99
C VAL A 50 8.35 -14.26 1.54
N CYS A 51 8.53 -12.96 1.30
CA CYS A 51 8.58 -12.40 -0.05
C CYS A 51 9.73 -12.99 -0.88
N ARG A 52 10.92 -13.15 -0.30
CA ARG A 52 12.05 -13.81 -0.99
C ARG A 52 11.75 -15.26 -1.36
N GLY A 53 11.11 -16.02 -0.47
CA GLY A 53 10.65 -17.37 -0.78
C GLY A 53 9.64 -17.40 -1.93
N ILE A 54 8.73 -16.44 -1.98
CA ILE A 54 7.79 -16.28 -3.11
C ILE A 54 8.54 -15.97 -4.41
N GLU A 55 9.50 -15.04 -4.38
CA GLU A 55 10.31 -14.67 -5.55
C GLU A 55 11.06 -15.90 -6.11
N GLU A 56 11.67 -16.69 -5.24
CA GLU A 56 12.38 -17.91 -5.65
C GLU A 56 11.43 -18.96 -6.24
N ALA A 57 10.23 -19.10 -5.69
CA ALA A 57 9.20 -19.96 -6.28
C ALA A 57 8.86 -19.52 -7.72
N PHE A 58 8.58 -18.23 -7.94
CA PHE A 58 8.30 -17.72 -9.29
C PHE A 58 9.45 -17.96 -10.27
N ARG A 59 10.70 -17.87 -9.81
CA ARG A 59 11.88 -18.19 -10.61
C ARG A 59 11.95 -19.68 -10.96
N ALA A 60 11.68 -20.56 -9.99
CA ALA A 60 11.77 -22.01 -10.17
C ALA A 60 10.68 -22.59 -11.08
N TYR A 61 9.44 -22.09 -10.98
CA TYR A 61 8.32 -22.55 -11.82
C TYR A 61 8.40 -22.02 -13.27
N GLY A 62 9.12 -20.92 -13.53
CA GLY A 62 9.20 -20.31 -14.86
C GLY A 62 7.89 -19.66 -15.31
N GLU A 63 7.87 -19.12 -16.54
CA GLU A 63 6.74 -18.32 -17.01
C GLU A 63 5.46 -19.12 -17.31
N ALA A 64 5.60 -20.36 -17.77
CA ALA A 64 4.46 -21.20 -18.13
C ALA A 64 3.69 -21.69 -16.90
N ASP A 65 4.39 -21.96 -15.79
CA ASP A 65 3.83 -22.64 -14.62
C ASP A 65 3.84 -21.76 -13.36
N ARG A 66 3.82 -20.42 -13.53
CA ARG A 66 3.86 -19.47 -12.40
C ARG A 66 2.86 -19.86 -11.29
N PRO A 67 3.30 -19.83 -10.02
CA PRO A 67 2.43 -20.19 -8.91
C PRO A 67 1.25 -19.23 -8.82
N ARG A 68 0.07 -19.78 -8.54
CA ARG A 68 -1.21 -19.07 -8.47
C ARG A 68 -1.61 -18.70 -7.05
N SER A 69 -0.92 -19.24 -6.05
CA SER A 69 -1.18 -18.94 -4.65
C SER A 69 0.10 -19.02 -3.82
N VAL A 70 0.14 -18.30 -2.70
CA VAL A 70 1.27 -18.32 -1.76
C VAL A 70 1.51 -19.73 -1.23
N ARG A 71 0.46 -20.52 -1.02
CA ARG A 71 0.59 -21.91 -0.58
C ARG A 71 1.42 -22.75 -1.55
N GLN A 72 1.45 -22.47 -2.85
CA GLN A 72 2.32 -23.21 -3.79
C GLN A 72 3.80 -22.85 -3.66
N CYS A 73 4.09 -21.68 -3.08
CA CYS A 73 5.43 -21.21 -2.79
C CYS A 73 5.98 -21.75 -1.45
N TRP A 74 5.19 -22.53 -0.71
CA TRP A 74 5.54 -22.98 0.66
C TRP A 74 6.94 -23.60 0.81
N PRO A 75 7.44 -24.47 -0.10
CA PRO A 75 8.75 -25.11 0.10
C PRO A 75 9.88 -24.08 0.04
N PHE A 76 9.71 -23.04 -0.77
CA PHE A 76 10.70 -21.98 -0.97
C PHE A 76 10.67 -20.96 0.17
N ILE A 77 9.48 -20.69 0.72
CA ILE A 77 9.30 -19.84 1.90
C ILE A 77 9.94 -20.48 3.13
N GLU A 78 9.68 -21.76 3.38
CA GLU A 78 10.28 -22.48 4.49
C GLU A 78 11.81 -22.54 4.36
N ALA A 79 12.34 -22.84 3.18
CA ALA A 79 13.77 -22.81 2.94
C ALA A 79 14.41 -21.43 3.21
N GLU A 80 13.70 -20.32 2.93
CA GLU A 80 14.22 -18.98 3.23
C GLU A 80 14.15 -18.63 4.72
N LEU A 81 13.12 -19.11 5.43
CA LEU A 81 13.01 -18.95 6.87
C LEU A 81 14.05 -19.77 7.62
N GLU A 82 14.32 -21.00 7.16
CA GLU A 82 15.41 -21.85 7.65
C GLU A 82 16.77 -21.19 7.42
N ARG A 83 17.05 -20.70 6.20
CA ARG A 83 18.28 -19.94 5.91
C ARG A 83 18.43 -18.72 6.82
N LEU A 84 17.33 -18.01 7.10
CA LEU A 84 17.36 -16.86 7.99
C LEU A 84 17.67 -17.28 9.44
N ALA A 85 17.08 -18.37 9.91
CA ALA A 85 17.36 -18.94 11.24
C ALA A 85 18.82 -19.40 11.37
N GLU A 86 19.37 -20.06 10.34
CA GLU A 86 20.76 -20.53 10.28
C GLU A 86 21.77 -19.38 10.19
N SER A 87 21.41 -18.28 9.52
CA SER A 87 22.29 -17.11 9.34
C SER A 87 22.54 -16.30 10.61
N GLY A 88 21.88 -16.63 11.73
CA GLY A 88 22.12 -15.99 13.03
C GLY A 88 21.74 -14.50 13.11
N MET A 89 21.01 -13.96 12.12
CA MET A 89 20.30 -12.69 12.29
C MET A 89 19.14 -12.91 13.26
N HIS A 90 19.46 -12.91 14.56
CA HIS A 90 18.50 -12.67 15.61
C HIS A 90 17.81 -11.33 15.32
N LEU A 91 16.55 -11.40 14.89
CA LEU A 91 15.62 -10.28 14.95
C LEU A 91 15.61 -9.78 16.38
N ALA A 92 16.15 -8.58 16.60
CA ALA A 92 15.86 -7.83 17.80
C ALA A 92 14.33 -7.70 17.89
N PRO A 93 13.70 -8.12 18.99
CA PRO A 93 12.29 -7.87 19.20
C PRO A 93 12.15 -6.36 19.42
N GLU A 94 11.43 -5.68 18.52
CA GLU A 94 10.78 -4.42 18.87
C GLU A 94 9.99 -4.68 20.17
N ALA A 95 10.32 -3.91 21.20
CA ALA A 95 10.02 -4.19 22.61
C ALA A 95 8.55 -4.53 22.87
N GLY A 96 8.34 -5.68 23.50
CA GLY A 96 7.06 -6.14 24.04
C GLY A 96 7.21 -7.49 24.76
N GLU A 97 7.84 -7.46 25.94
CA GLU A 97 7.82 -8.43 27.07
C GLU A 97 7.55 -9.92 26.80
N GLY A 98 8.55 -10.78 27.08
CA GLY A 98 8.33 -12.22 27.21
C GLY A 98 9.60 -13.06 27.32
N SER A 99 9.97 -13.37 28.56
CA SER A 99 11.06 -14.24 29.02
C SER A 99 11.18 -15.61 28.30
N GLY A 100 12.42 -16.06 28.05
CA GLY A 100 12.70 -17.48 27.76
C GLY A 100 14.05 -17.79 27.10
N SER A 101 15.04 -18.15 27.92
CA SER A 101 16.38 -18.62 27.52
C SER A 101 16.38 -19.97 26.79
N GLY A 102 17.30 -20.17 25.83
CA GLY A 102 17.58 -21.49 25.24
C GLY A 102 18.73 -21.55 24.23
N GLN A 103 19.88 -22.04 24.69
CA GLN A 103 21.15 -22.44 24.05
C GLN A 103 21.14 -23.05 22.63
N GLY A 104 22.21 -22.78 21.85
CA GLY A 104 23.08 -23.86 21.32
C GLY A 104 23.47 -23.90 19.82
N ALA A 105 24.77 -23.63 19.54
CA ALA A 105 25.69 -24.23 18.54
C ALA A 105 25.36 -24.16 17.01
N GLU A 106 26.10 -23.35 16.23
CA GLU A 106 27.31 -23.69 15.42
C GLU A 106 27.07 -24.64 14.22
N VAL A 107 27.30 -24.20 12.97
CA VAL A 107 28.31 -24.73 11.99
C VAL A 107 28.46 -23.78 10.77
N SER A 108 29.72 -23.51 10.42
CA SER A 108 30.30 -22.87 9.20
C SER A 108 29.76 -23.29 7.82
N SER A 109 29.75 -22.36 6.84
CA SER A 109 30.79 -22.22 5.78
C SER A 109 30.42 -21.29 4.60
N SER A 110 31.46 -20.69 4.02
CA SER A 110 31.53 -19.53 3.10
C SER A 110 31.08 -19.74 1.61
N PRO A 111 30.97 -18.65 0.80
CA PRO A 111 30.19 -18.58 -0.45
C PRO A 111 31.02 -18.52 -1.75
N PRO A 112 30.38 -18.48 -2.94
CA PRO A 112 30.93 -17.80 -4.12
C PRO A 112 29.96 -16.78 -4.79
N PRO A 113 30.47 -15.93 -5.72
CA PRO A 113 29.99 -14.56 -5.88
C PRO A 113 29.10 -14.28 -7.10
N ALA A 114 28.33 -13.20 -6.94
CA ALA A 114 27.82 -12.20 -7.89
C ALA A 114 27.87 -12.49 -9.41
N SER A 115 26.70 -12.40 -10.04
CA SER A 115 26.56 -11.86 -11.39
C SER A 115 25.49 -10.78 -11.42
N SER A 116 25.98 -9.56 -11.55
CA SER A 116 25.28 -8.31 -11.75
C SER A 116 24.81 -8.16 -13.19
N SER A 117 23.53 -7.85 -13.42
CA SER A 117 23.12 -7.04 -14.58
C SER A 117 21.64 -6.62 -14.53
N GLN A 118 21.45 -5.37 -14.09
CA GLN A 118 20.67 -4.31 -14.75
C GLN A 118 19.15 -4.48 -14.90
N SER A 119 18.44 -3.89 -13.93
CA SER A 119 17.06 -3.43 -14.02
C SER A 119 16.92 -2.23 -14.99
N ARG A 120 16.06 -2.34 -16.00
CA ARG A 120 15.47 -1.18 -16.71
C ARG A 120 14.18 -0.80 -15.98
N GLY A 121 14.13 0.41 -15.45
CA GLY A 121 12.91 1.02 -14.93
C GLY A 121 12.01 1.47 -16.06
N GLU A 122 10.75 1.06 -16.02
CA GLU A 122 9.67 1.68 -16.79
C GLU A 122 9.36 3.05 -16.17
N SER A 123 9.39 4.07 -17.02
CA SER A 123 9.18 5.46 -16.69
C SER A 123 7.71 5.67 -16.34
N GLY A 124 7.40 6.22 -15.16
CA GLY A 124 6.03 6.59 -14.79
C GLY A 124 5.39 7.48 -15.87
N ASP A 125 4.24 7.03 -16.36
CA ASP A 125 3.65 7.47 -17.63
C ASP A 125 3.25 8.96 -17.56
N PRO A 126 3.74 9.83 -18.48
CA PRO A 126 3.24 11.20 -18.63
C PRO A 126 1.72 11.24 -18.93
N GLU A 127 1.14 10.11 -19.32
CA GLU A 127 -0.30 9.96 -19.55
C GLU A 127 -1.12 10.05 -18.26
N LEU A 128 -0.68 9.44 -17.15
CA LEU A 128 -1.44 9.45 -15.88
C LEU A 128 -1.59 10.87 -15.31
N LEU A 129 -0.51 11.66 -15.35
CA LEU A 129 -0.57 13.06 -14.96
C LEU A 129 -1.56 13.83 -15.84
N ARG A 130 -1.49 13.64 -17.16
CA ARG A 130 -2.38 14.33 -18.10
C ARG A 130 -3.84 13.99 -17.81
N GLU A 131 -4.16 12.70 -17.66
CA GLU A 131 -5.51 12.23 -17.32
C GLU A 131 -6.01 12.80 -16.00
N THR A 132 -5.14 12.84 -14.98
CA THR A 132 -5.47 13.41 -13.67
C THR A 132 -5.79 14.90 -13.77
N LEU A 133 -4.94 15.67 -14.47
CA LEU A 133 -5.14 17.10 -14.67
C LEU A 133 -6.40 17.39 -15.49
N ASP A 134 -6.64 16.61 -16.56
CA ASP A 134 -7.82 16.73 -17.40
C ASP A 134 -9.11 16.44 -16.61
N ALA A 135 -9.11 15.39 -15.78
CA ALA A 135 -10.24 15.04 -14.93
C ALA A 135 -10.55 16.13 -13.88
N ILE A 136 -9.51 16.67 -13.22
CA ILE A 136 -9.65 17.78 -12.26
C ILE A 136 -10.20 19.02 -12.98
N GLU A 137 -9.68 19.33 -14.17
CA GLU A 137 -10.09 20.51 -14.92
C GLU A 137 -11.53 20.39 -15.42
N GLU A 138 -11.92 19.24 -15.97
CA GLU A 138 -13.29 18.98 -16.42
C GLU A 138 -14.29 19.08 -15.27
N ALA A 139 -14.00 18.44 -14.12
CA ALA A 139 -14.84 18.52 -12.92
C ALA A 139 -14.92 19.96 -12.37
N GLY A 140 -13.81 20.70 -12.42
CA GLY A 140 -13.75 22.13 -12.12
C GLY A 140 -14.66 22.97 -13.03
N ARG A 141 -14.62 22.74 -14.34
CA ARG A 141 -15.47 23.47 -15.30
C ARG A 141 -16.96 23.12 -15.12
N ALA A 142 -17.28 21.86 -14.83
CA ALA A 142 -18.65 21.40 -14.61
C ALA A 142 -19.27 21.91 -13.30
N SER A 143 -18.46 22.37 -12.34
CA SER A 143 -18.93 22.84 -11.04
C SER A 143 -19.67 24.18 -11.14
N ALA A 144 -20.83 24.24 -10.47
CA ALA A 144 -21.69 25.44 -10.49
C ALA A 144 -21.22 26.55 -9.53
N GLU A 145 -20.67 26.19 -8.37
CA GLU A 145 -20.25 27.15 -7.34
C GLU A 145 -18.75 27.45 -7.42
N GLU A 146 -18.38 28.73 -7.26
CA GLU A 146 -16.99 29.17 -7.36
C GLU A 146 -16.07 28.54 -6.29
N ARG A 147 -16.60 28.26 -5.10
CA ARG A 147 -15.84 27.59 -4.03
C ARG A 147 -15.34 26.20 -4.44
N TRP A 148 -16.14 25.46 -5.20
CA TRP A 148 -15.76 24.12 -5.70
C TRP A 148 -14.75 24.23 -6.83
N ARG A 149 -14.91 25.23 -7.72
CA ARG A 149 -13.91 25.53 -8.75
C ARG A 149 -12.55 25.87 -8.13
N GLU A 150 -12.54 26.66 -7.07
CA GLU A 150 -11.30 26.99 -6.39
C GLU A 150 -10.65 25.76 -5.75
N ALA A 151 -11.43 24.86 -5.14
CA ALA A 151 -10.91 23.60 -4.62
C ALA A 151 -10.26 22.75 -5.74
N TYR A 152 -10.90 22.65 -6.92
CA TYR A 152 -10.31 21.98 -8.08
C TYR A 152 -9.04 22.68 -8.59
N ARG A 153 -9.01 24.02 -8.64
CA ARG A 153 -7.78 24.77 -9.00
C ARG A 153 -6.63 24.53 -8.01
N GLN A 154 -6.92 24.32 -6.73
CA GLN A 154 -5.92 23.94 -5.74
C GLN A 154 -5.41 22.52 -5.96
N GLY A 155 -6.31 21.54 -6.16
CA GLY A 155 -5.94 20.16 -6.49
C GLY A 155 -5.09 20.08 -7.76
N TRP A 156 -5.46 20.82 -8.81
CA TRP A 156 -4.72 20.90 -10.07
C TRP A 156 -3.30 21.44 -9.86
N ARG A 157 -3.16 22.55 -9.12
CA ARG A 157 -1.84 23.13 -8.80
C ARG A 157 -0.98 22.13 -8.04
N ARG A 158 -1.57 21.42 -7.06
CA ARG A 158 -0.83 20.44 -6.27
C ARG A 158 -0.36 19.25 -7.09
N ALA A 159 -1.21 18.69 -7.96
CA ALA A 159 -0.82 17.60 -8.86
C ALA A 159 0.36 18.01 -9.76
N ARG A 160 0.33 19.24 -10.28
CA ARG A 160 1.42 19.77 -11.12
C ARG A 160 2.72 19.97 -10.34
N GLU A 161 2.64 20.51 -9.12
CA GLU A 161 3.80 20.68 -8.23
C GLU A 161 4.45 19.33 -7.90
N LEU A 162 3.64 18.31 -7.56
CA LEU A 162 4.13 16.97 -7.24
C LEU A 162 4.93 16.36 -8.41
N SER A 163 4.44 16.50 -9.64
CA SER A 163 5.17 16.04 -10.82
C SER A 163 6.49 16.81 -11.03
N GLN A 164 6.52 18.12 -10.76
CA GLN A 164 7.74 18.93 -10.89
C GLN A 164 8.79 18.62 -9.81
N GLU A 165 8.35 18.30 -8.59
CA GLU A 165 9.24 17.99 -7.46
C GLU A 165 9.98 16.67 -7.64
N ARG A 166 9.31 15.64 -8.19
CA ARG A 166 9.85 14.26 -8.26
C ARG A 166 10.30 13.83 -9.66
N GLY A 167 9.81 14.49 -10.71
CA GLY A 167 10.16 14.19 -12.10
C GLY A 167 9.39 13.00 -12.70
N ASP A 168 8.56 12.35 -11.90
CA ASP A 168 7.57 11.34 -12.28
C ASP A 168 6.22 11.64 -11.61
N PHE A 169 5.15 11.02 -12.12
CA PHE A 169 3.82 11.11 -11.55
C PHE A 169 3.18 9.73 -11.55
N GLY A 170 3.35 9.02 -10.43
CA GLY A 170 2.85 7.68 -10.22
C GLY A 170 1.64 7.65 -9.29
N PHE A 171 1.40 6.46 -8.74
CA PHE A 171 0.30 6.23 -7.81
C PHE A 171 0.42 7.05 -6.51
N GLU A 172 1.63 7.21 -5.97
CA GLU A 172 1.85 7.99 -4.74
C GLU A 172 1.50 9.47 -4.94
N GLU A 173 1.88 10.05 -6.09
CA GLU A 173 1.57 11.43 -6.44
C GLU A 173 0.08 11.61 -6.72
N LEU A 174 -0.57 10.62 -7.35
CA LEU A 174 -2.02 10.60 -7.53
C LEU A 174 -2.76 10.57 -6.19
N GLU A 175 -2.34 9.71 -5.24
CA GLU A 175 -2.93 9.64 -3.90
C GLU A 175 -2.73 10.97 -3.14
N ALA A 176 -1.55 11.58 -3.26
CA ALA A 176 -1.27 12.86 -2.66
C ALA A 176 -2.11 14.00 -3.29
N ALA A 177 -2.32 13.98 -4.61
CA ALA A 177 -3.19 14.92 -5.30
C ALA A 177 -4.66 14.75 -4.88
N ASP A 178 -5.14 13.50 -4.76
CA ASP A 178 -6.49 13.19 -4.27
C ASP A 178 -6.71 13.69 -2.85
N ARG A 179 -5.74 13.44 -1.95
CA ARG A 179 -5.79 13.94 -0.58
C ARG A 179 -5.85 15.46 -0.51
N ALA A 180 -5.01 16.15 -1.29
CA ALA A 180 -5.02 17.61 -1.36
C ALA A 180 -6.34 18.15 -1.89
N LEU A 181 -6.95 17.48 -2.87
CA LEU A 181 -8.27 17.85 -3.39
C LEU A 181 -9.38 17.65 -2.35
N ILE A 182 -9.37 16.53 -1.62
CA ILE A 182 -10.29 16.28 -0.50
C ILE A 182 -10.17 17.38 0.56
N GLU A 183 -8.95 17.75 0.93
CA GLU A 183 -8.69 18.82 1.91
C GLU A 183 -9.19 20.17 1.41
N ALA A 184 -8.93 20.53 0.15
CA ALA A 184 -9.43 21.78 -0.44
C ALA A 184 -10.97 21.83 -0.47
N TYR A 185 -11.62 20.71 -0.79
CA TYR A 185 -13.08 20.59 -0.71
C TYR A 185 -13.60 20.74 0.72
N TRP A 186 -12.91 20.10 1.66
CA TRP A 186 -13.25 20.18 3.08
C TRP A 186 -13.14 21.61 3.61
N GLU A 187 -12.10 22.34 3.18
CA GLU A 187 -11.91 23.73 3.55
C GLU A 187 -12.92 24.69 2.90
N ALA A 188 -13.43 24.35 1.72
CA ALA A 188 -14.47 25.10 1.04
C ALA A 188 -15.89 24.91 1.64
N LEU A 189 -16.09 23.92 2.52
CA LEU A 189 -17.36 23.73 3.23
C LEU A 189 -17.61 24.87 4.22
N LYS A 190 -18.88 25.30 4.33
CA LYS A 190 -19.33 26.19 5.40
C LYS A 190 -19.23 25.46 6.73
N ALA A 191 -19.06 26.20 7.82
CA ALA A 191 -18.96 25.63 9.18
C ALA A 191 -20.12 24.66 9.49
N ALA A 192 -21.36 25.06 9.20
CA ALA A 192 -22.53 24.21 9.43
C ALA A 192 -22.54 22.92 8.58
N GLU A 193 -22.15 23.00 7.31
CA GLU A 193 -22.05 21.83 6.42
C GLU A 193 -20.96 20.86 6.93
N ARG A 194 -19.83 21.41 7.37
CA ARG A 194 -18.70 20.66 7.93
C ARG A 194 -19.10 19.94 9.22
N GLU A 195 -19.74 20.64 10.16
CA GLU A 195 -20.24 20.05 11.41
C GLU A 195 -21.24 18.91 11.14
N GLU A 196 -22.17 19.10 10.20
CA GLU A 196 -23.15 18.07 9.82
C GLU A 196 -22.47 16.82 9.25
N LEU A 197 -21.48 16.99 8.37
CA LEU A 197 -20.68 15.90 7.82
C LEU A 197 -19.87 15.18 8.89
N GLU A 198 -19.22 15.92 9.79
CA GLU A 198 -18.46 15.31 10.89
C GLU A 198 -19.35 14.52 11.84
N ALA A 199 -20.53 15.04 12.17
CA ALA A 199 -21.52 14.32 12.97
C ALA A 199 -21.99 13.05 12.26
N ALA A 200 -22.29 13.13 10.95
CA ALA A 200 -22.70 11.98 10.16
C ALA A 200 -21.60 10.90 10.08
N ILE A 201 -20.34 11.31 9.86
CA ILE A 201 -19.19 10.41 9.83
C ILE A 201 -18.97 9.79 11.22
N ALA A 202 -19.01 10.58 12.30
CA ALA A 202 -18.84 10.10 13.66
C ALA A 202 -19.92 9.08 14.05
N ALA A 203 -21.17 9.31 13.64
CA ALA A 203 -22.28 8.38 13.87
C ALA A 203 -22.08 7.05 13.13
N GLN A 204 -21.57 7.08 11.89
CA GLN A 204 -21.23 5.85 11.15
C GLN A 204 -20.06 5.09 11.77
N LEU A 205 -19.12 5.80 12.38
CA LEU A 205 -17.92 5.23 12.99
C LEU A 205 -18.12 4.77 14.45
N ALA A 206 -19.32 4.97 15.01
CA ALA A 206 -19.63 4.61 16.38
C ALA A 206 -19.51 3.09 16.58
N GLY A 207 -18.40 2.65 17.18
CA GLY A 207 -18.11 1.25 17.50
C GLY A 207 -16.97 0.62 16.69
N GLU A 208 -16.68 1.11 15.48
CA GLU A 208 -15.66 0.51 14.59
C GLU A 208 -14.22 0.95 14.92
N LEU A 209 -14.04 2.07 15.62
CA LEU A 209 -12.72 2.71 15.79
C LEU A 209 -11.89 2.23 17.00
N ARG A 210 -12.46 1.41 17.89
CA ARG A 210 -11.81 1.05 19.16
C ARG A 210 -10.55 0.21 18.98
N ASP A 211 -10.53 -0.64 17.96
CA ASP A 211 -9.42 -1.58 17.72
C ASP A 211 -8.46 -1.11 16.61
N MET A 212 -8.70 0.07 16.02
CA MET A 212 -7.86 0.61 14.95
C MET A 212 -6.64 1.35 15.50
N SER A 213 -5.49 1.16 14.85
CA SER A 213 -4.30 1.96 15.09
C SER A 213 -4.55 3.45 14.77
N PRO A 214 -3.79 4.39 15.36
CA PRO A 214 -3.95 5.82 15.07
C PRO A 214 -3.81 6.16 13.58
N ARG A 215 -2.95 5.46 12.84
CA ARG A 215 -2.78 5.62 11.39
C ARG A 215 -4.02 5.14 10.63
N ALA A 216 -4.46 3.91 10.90
CA ALA A 216 -5.63 3.33 10.27
C ALA A 216 -6.89 4.18 10.54
N ARG A 217 -7.01 4.75 11.74
CA ARG A 217 -8.08 5.69 12.08
C ARG A 217 -8.08 6.93 11.20
N ARG A 218 -6.92 7.55 10.96
CA ARG A 218 -6.79 8.73 10.08
C ARG A 218 -7.15 8.40 8.63
N GLU A 219 -6.63 7.29 8.12
CA GLU A 219 -6.91 6.81 6.75
C GLU A 219 -8.40 6.48 6.59
N HIS A 220 -9.00 5.81 7.58
CA HIS A 220 -10.42 5.49 7.57
C HIS A 220 -11.29 6.76 7.62
N GLN A 221 -10.95 7.74 8.47
CA GLN A 221 -11.63 9.04 8.50
C GLN A 221 -11.53 9.77 7.16
N LEU A 222 -10.35 9.79 6.53
CA LEU A 222 -10.15 10.38 5.21
C LEU A 222 -11.02 9.69 4.15
N ALA A 223 -11.06 8.36 4.15
CA ALA A 223 -11.91 7.59 3.24
C ALA A 223 -13.41 7.88 3.43
N ARG A 224 -13.87 8.04 4.68
CA ARG A 224 -15.26 8.45 4.96
C ARG A 224 -15.56 9.87 4.51
N ARG A 225 -14.64 10.82 4.75
CA ARG A 225 -14.75 12.20 4.26
C ARG A 225 -14.83 12.22 2.74
N ARG A 226 -13.93 11.54 2.05
CA ARG A 226 -13.92 11.38 0.59
C ARG A 226 -15.27 10.88 0.08
N LYS A 227 -15.76 9.76 0.63
CA LYS A 227 -17.05 9.18 0.26
C LYS A 227 -18.20 10.18 0.42
N ALA A 228 -18.26 10.87 1.56
CA ALA A 228 -19.32 11.83 1.83
C ALA A 228 -19.27 13.05 0.89
N LEU A 229 -18.06 13.51 0.54
CA LEU A 229 -17.86 14.60 -0.43
C LEU A 229 -18.28 14.20 -1.84
N ILE A 230 -17.97 12.98 -2.27
CA ILE A 230 -18.42 12.42 -3.56
C ILE A 230 -19.95 12.37 -3.61
N GLU A 231 -20.59 11.76 -2.59
CA GLU A 231 -22.03 11.53 -2.57
C GLU A 231 -22.85 12.82 -2.49
N ARG A 232 -22.40 13.80 -1.70
CA ARG A 232 -23.19 15.02 -1.43
C ARG A 232 -22.83 16.21 -2.34
N TYR A 233 -21.57 16.32 -2.74
CA TYR A 233 -21.07 17.50 -3.45
C TYR A 233 -20.46 17.18 -4.82
N GLY A 234 -20.51 15.91 -5.25
CA GLY A 234 -20.03 15.52 -6.57
C GLY A 234 -18.53 15.70 -6.76
N LEU A 235 -17.74 15.52 -5.69
CA LEU A 235 -16.28 15.45 -5.79
C LEU A 235 -15.89 14.35 -6.80
N VAL A 236 -14.96 14.65 -7.70
CA VAL A 236 -14.39 13.67 -8.62
C VAL A 236 -13.54 12.64 -7.87
N ASP A 237 -13.68 11.37 -8.21
CA ASP A 237 -12.92 10.28 -7.63
C ASP A 237 -11.66 10.02 -8.47
N LEU A 238 -10.54 10.66 -8.14
CA LEU A 238 -9.30 10.55 -8.92
C LEU A 238 -8.73 9.13 -8.92
N LEU A 239 -8.84 8.42 -7.80
CA LEU A 239 -8.41 7.02 -7.68
C LEU A 239 -9.21 6.05 -8.57
N ARG A 240 -10.39 6.44 -9.09
CA ARG A 240 -11.11 5.64 -10.09
C ARG A 240 -10.55 5.74 -11.50
N LEU A 241 -9.74 6.76 -11.81
CA LEU A 241 -9.14 6.94 -13.13
C LEU A 241 -8.21 5.76 -13.49
N ILE A 242 -7.57 5.17 -12.49
CA ILE A 242 -6.67 4.02 -12.64
C ILE A 242 -7.39 2.65 -12.66
N GLY A 243 -8.73 2.61 -12.74
CA GLY A 243 -9.48 1.40 -13.08
C GLY A 243 -9.33 0.21 -12.12
N TRP A 244 -9.51 0.44 -10.81
CA TRP A 244 -9.57 -0.63 -9.80
C TRP A 244 -10.98 -1.19 -9.60
#